data_AF-A0A924Y083-F1
#
_entry.id   AF-A0A924Y083-F1
#
_cell.length_a   1.000
_cell.length_b   1.000
_cell.length_c   1.000
_cell.angle_alpha   90.00
_cell.angle_beta   90.00
_cell.angle_gamma   90.00
#
_symmetry.space_group_name_H-M   'P 1'
#
loop_
_entity.id
_entity.type
_entity.pdbx_description
1 polymer ?
#
loop_
_entity_poly.entity_id
_entity_poly.type
_entity_poly.pdbx_seq_one_letter_code
_entity_poly.pdbx_strand_id
1 'polypeptide(L)' 'MNTFRNPLKKHGADPYLTFHAGWYYLSTITATYIRVRRARRLAELRDAPDTVNENQK' A
#
# COMPACT_ATOMS: atom_id res chain seq x y z
N MET A 1 12.15 -17.38 7.92
CA MET A 1 12.07 -16.06 8.60
C MET A 1 11.06 -15.20 7.86
N ASN A 2 10.02 -14.72 8.55
CA ASN A 2 8.97 -13.86 7.98
C ASN A 2 9.17 -12.40 8.41
N THR A 3 10.25 -11.79 7.93
CA THR A 3 10.54 -10.37 8.15
C THR A 3 10.49 -9.61 6.83
N PHE A 4 10.39 -8.28 6.89
CA PHE A 4 10.42 -7.41 5.72
C PHE A 4 11.38 -6.24 5.96
N ARG A 5 11.82 -5.61 4.88
CA ARG A 5 12.76 -4.48 4.95
C ARG A 5 12.04 -3.17 4.68
N ASN A 6 12.13 -2.25 5.63
CA ASN A 6 11.68 -0.89 5.44
C ASN A 6 12.58 -0.10 4.45
N PRO A 7 12.04 0.92 3.78
CA PRO A 7 10.61 1.26 3.69
C PRO A 7 9.85 0.33 2.73
N LEU A 8 8.55 0.15 2.98
CA LEU A 8 7.61 -0.55 2.07
C LEU A 8 7.09 0.35 0.95
N LYS A 9 7.08 1.68 1.13
CA LYS A 9 6.76 2.65 0.09
C LYS A 9 7.58 3.90 0.33
N LYS A 10 8.22 4.42 -0.72
CA LYS A 10 9.15 5.55 -0.60
C LYS A 10 8.44 6.91 -0.45
N HIS A 11 7.24 7.04 -1.00
CA HIS A 11 6.48 8.30 -1.07
C HIS A 11 5.03 8.08 -0.68
N GLY A 12 4.43 9.04 0.02
CA GLY A 12 3.04 8.98 0.53
C GLY A 12 3.01 9.09 2.06
N ALA A 13 2.10 9.91 2.57
CA ALA A 13 1.88 10.10 4.01
C ALA A 13 0.76 9.18 4.51
N ASP A 14 0.68 9.06 5.84
CA ASP A 14 -0.42 8.43 6.56
C ASP A 14 -0.76 7.01 6.08
N PRO A 15 0.19 6.06 6.22
CA PRO A 15 -0.02 4.70 5.75
C PRO A 15 -1.14 4.01 6.53
N TYR A 16 -2.13 3.49 5.80
CA TYR A 16 -3.16 2.61 6.33
C TYR A 16 -3.06 1.23 5.68
N LEU A 17 -2.85 0.19 6.47
CA LEU A 17 -2.70 -1.19 6.02
C LEU A 17 -3.91 -2.02 6.48
N THR A 18 -4.57 -2.69 5.54
CA THR A 18 -5.63 -3.65 5.84
C THR A 18 -5.38 -4.99 5.13
N PHE A 19 -5.79 -6.09 5.75
CA PHE A 19 -5.72 -7.42 5.16
C PHE A 19 -7.13 -7.94 4.90
N HIS A 20 -7.41 -8.31 3.66
CA HIS A 20 -8.73 -8.79 3.25
C HIS A 20 -8.62 -9.80 2.11
N ALA A 21 -9.35 -10.91 2.20
CA ALA A 21 -9.43 -11.96 1.17
C ALA A 21 -8.05 -12.46 0.66
N GLY A 22 -7.06 -12.59 1.54
CA GLY A 22 -5.72 -13.08 1.17
C GLY A 22 -4.78 -12.01 0.58
N TRP A 23 -5.14 -10.74 0.68
CA TRP A 23 -4.36 -9.60 0.17
C TRP A 23 -4.09 -8.58 1.26
N TYR A 24 -2.88 -8.03 1.25
CA TYR A 24 -2.56 -6.79 1.94
C TYR A 24 -2.87 -5.61 1.03
N TYR A 25 -3.55 -4.60 1.55
CA TYR A 25 -3.83 -3.32 0.88
C TYR A 25 -3.16 -2.21 1.68
N LEU A 26 -2.21 -1.51 1.06
CA LEU A 26 -1.56 -0.34 1.62
C LEU A 26 -2.07 0.91 0.92
N SER A 27 -2.87 1.68 1.63
CA SER A 27 -3.33 3.00 1.22
C SER A 27 -2.39 4.06 1.75
N THR A 28 -2.05 5.04 0.92
CA THR A 28 -1.32 6.24 1.32
C THR A 28 -1.97 7.46 0.70
N ILE A 29 -1.97 8.55 1.45
CA ILE A 29 -2.48 9.83 1.00
C ILE A 29 -1.33 10.59 0.32
N THR A 30 -1.63 11.20 -0.82
CA THR A 30 -0.82 12.27 -1.42
C THR A 30 -1.58 13.58 -1.27
N ALA A 31 -0.99 14.71 -1.67
CA ALA A 31 -1.64 16.02 -1.56
C ALA A 31 -3.02 16.08 -2.25
N THR A 32 -3.23 15.29 -3.31
CA THR A 32 -4.41 15.39 -4.17
C THR A 32 -5.16 14.07 -4.41
N TYR A 33 -4.53 12.92 -4.16
CA TYR A 33 -5.13 11.61 -4.45
C TYR A 33 -4.75 10.55 -3.41
N ILE A 34 -5.56 9.49 -3.33
CA ILE A 34 -5.24 8.28 -2.59
C ILE A 34 -4.63 7.26 -3.54
N ARG A 35 -3.49 6.71 -3.12
CA ARG A 35 -2.82 5.62 -3.83
C ARG A 35 -2.92 4.36 -3.02
N VAL A 36 -3.27 3.26 -3.69
CA VAL A 36 -3.36 1.94 -3.07
C VAL A 36 -2.41 0.98 -3.76
N ARG A 37 -1.64 0.21 -2.98
CA ARG A 37 -0.90 -0.97 -3.45
C ARG A 37 -1.49 -2.22 -2.83
N ARG A 38 -1.48 -3.34 -3.58
CA ARG A 38 -1.82 -4.64 -3.00
C ARG A 38 -0.81 -5.72 -3.34
N ALA A 39 -0.59 -6.64 -2.41
CA ALA A 39 0.24 -7.82 -2.61
C ALA A 39 -0.22 -8.98 -1.72
N ARG A 40 0.20 -10.21 -2.05
CA ARG A 40 -0.14 -11.39 -1.25
C ARG A 40 0.77 -11.55 -0.03
N ARG A 41 1.97 -10.97 -0.08
CA ARG A 41 2.89 -10.90 1.06
C ARG A 41 3.25 -9.46 1.37
N LEU A 42 3.41 -9.13 2.66
CA LEU A 42 3.71 -7.77 3.10
C LEU A 42 5.00 -7.19 2.45
N ALA A 43 6.03 -8.03 2.27
CA ALA A 43 7.30 -7.63 1.66
C ALA A 43 7.16 -7.24 0.18
N GLU A 44 6.19 -7.83 -0.53
CA GLU A 44 5.95 -7.59 -1.96
C GLU A 44 5.28 -6.23 -2.23
N LEU A 45 4.71 -5.57 -1.20
CA LEU A 45 4.15 -4.22 -1.33
C LEU A 45 5.20 -3.18 -1.76
N ARG A 46 6.49 -3.48 -1.53
CA ARG A 46 7.60 -2.63 -1.97
C ARG A 46 7.58 -2.41 -3.48
N ASP A 47 7.34 -3.48 -4.22
CA ASP A 47 7.44 -3.51 -5.67
C ASP A 47 6.06 -3.50 -6.35
N ALA A 48 4.98 -3.64 -5.55
CA ALA A 48 3.61 -3.58 -6.06
C ALA A 48 3.30 -2.20 -6.71
N PRO A 49 2.59 -2.18 -7.85
CA PRO A 49 2.22 -0.95 -8.52
C PRO A 49 1.18 -0.15 -7.72
N ASP A 50 1.24 1.18 -7.84
CA ASP A 50 0.19 2.07 -7.33
C ASP A 50 -1.03 1.97 -8.24
N THR A 51 -2.21 1.81 -7.63
CA THR A 51 -3.50 2.10 -8.28
C THR A 51 -4.02 3.42 -7.71
N VAL A 52 -4.49 4.30 -8.59
CA VAL A 52 -5.19 5.53 -8.17
C VAL A 52 -6.63 5.15 -7.87
N ASN A 53 -7.07 5.38 -6.64
CA ASN A 53 -8.49 5.27 -6.29
C ASN A 53 -9.08 6.68 -6.27
N GLU A 54 -9.78 7.04 -7.34
CA GLU A 54 -10.47 8.33 -7.50
C GLU A 54 -11.80 8.40 -6.72
N ASN A 55 -12.20 7.30 -6.09
CA ASN A 55 -13.55 7.09 -5.54
C ASN A 55 -13.70 7.38 -4.03
N GLN A 56 -12.82 8.18 -3.42
CA GLN A 56 -13.12 8.75 -2.11
C GLN A 56 -13.67 10.16 -2.29
N LYS A 57 -14.95 10.23 -2.63
CA LYS A 57 -15.73 11.46 -2.65
C LYS A 57 -16.95 11.30 -1.75
#